data_AF-A0A933BZS8-F1
#
_entry.id   AF-A0A933BZS8-F1
#
_cell.length_a   1.000
_cell.length_b   1.000
_cell.length_c   1.000
_cell.angle_alpha   90.00
_cell.angle_beta   90.00
_cell.angle_gamma   90.00
#
_symmetry.space_group_name_H-M   'P 1'
#
loop_
_entity.id
_entity.type
_entity.pdbx_description
1 polymer ?
#
loop_
_entity_poly.entity_id
_entity_poly.type
_entity_poly.pdbx_seq_one_letter_code
_entity_poly.pdbx_strand_id
1 'polypeptide(L)'
;MKRPCDEIRDVLPTVVSGRAEPATEQAVQAHLAGCEACRAEAELIALLRRHPVAVPNGLEEQVLLAAAGPRQRRASRGFLPQLVAVAAAVVLTVLGIRLVRVAEPEPSPVAGFMDTPFQAFGPWAGSGAFTPGSVVLEELTEEQLELLLAEMES
;
A
#
# COMPACT_ATOMS: atom_id res chain seq x y z
N MET A 1 -5.03 44.52 1.11
CA MET A 1 -6.08 43.48 1.16
C MET A 1 -5.94 42.73 2.48
N LYS A 2 -7.00 42.65 3.29
CA LYS A 2 -6.96 41.84 4.51
C LYS A 2 -6.90 40.37 4.07
N ARG A 3 -5.82 39.66 4.40
CA ARG A 3 -5.78 38.21 4.22
C ARG A 3 -6.89 37.57 5.05
N PRO A 4 -7.60 36.56 4.53
CA PRO A 4 -8.60 35.84 5.30
C PRO A 4 -7.94 35.20 6.53
N CYS A 5 -8.72 35.03 7.60
CA CYS A 5 -8.18 34.47 8.84
C CYS A 5 -7.59 33.09 8.63
N ASP A 6 -8.20 32.23 7.80
CA ASP A 6 -7.72 30.86 7.56
C ASP A 6 -6.27 30.83 7.04
N GLU A 7 -5.93 31.66 6.05
CA GLU A 7 -4.55 31.77 5.55
C GLU A 7 -3.57 32.21 6.64
N ILE A 8 -4.00 33.10 7.55
CA ILE A 8 -3.17 33.57 8.66
C ILE A 8 -2.95 32.46 9.67
N ARG A 9 -3.97 31.65 9.96
CA ARG A 9 -3.91 30.54 10.92
C ARG A 9 -2.95 29.44 10.47
N ASP A 10 -2.86 29.19 9.18
CA ASP A 10 -1.92 28.20 8.61
C ASP A 10 -0.45 28.61 8.81
N VAL A 11 -0.16 29.92 8.71
CA VAL A 11 1.21 30.46 8.88
C VAL A 11 1.52 30.94 10.30
N LEU A 12 0.51 31.04 11.18
CA LEU A 12 0.69 31.51 12.55
C LEU A 12 1.68 30.65 13.35
N PRO A 13 1.65 29.29 13.25
CA PRO A 13 2.62 28.44 13.92
C PRO A 13 4.06 28.66 13.45
N THR A 14 4.30 29.04 12.19
CA THR A 14 5.67 29.27 11.71
C THR A 14 6.18 30.64 12.15
N VAL A 15 5.32 31.67 12.09
CA VAL A 15 5.63 33.03 12.60
C VAL A 15 5.92 33.03 14.09
N VAL A 16 5.06 32.40 14.90
CA VAL A 16 5.25 32.35 16.37
C VAL A 16 6.47 31.49 16.75
N SER A 17 6.98 30.61 15.86
CA SER A 17 8.28 29.94 16.06
C SER A 17 9.51 30.76 15.64
N GLY A 18 9.33 31.94 15.05
CA GLY A 18 10.43 32.72 14.48
C GLY A 18 11.10 32.05 13.28
N ARG A 19 10.35 31.23 12.53
CA ARG A 19 10.83 30.50 11.34
C ARG A 19 10.24 31.02 10.03
N ALA A 20 9.47 32.09 10.09
CA ALA A 20 8.84 32.67 8.91
C ALA A 20 9.78 33.64 8.21
N GLU A 21 9.57 33.84 6.91
CA GLU A 21 10.24 34.90 6.16
C GLU A 21 9.74 36.28 6.64
N PRO A 22 10.60 37.32 6.71
CA PRO A 22 10.22 38.64 7.21
C PRO A 22 9.00 39.27 6.51
N ALA A 23 8.81 39.00 5.21
CA ALA A 23 7.64 39.46 4.48
C ALA A 23 6.33 38.84 5.00
N THR A 24 6.39 37.55 5.38
CA THR A 24 5.25 36.84 5.97
C THR A 24 4.99 37.30 7.40
N GLU A 25 6.04 37.53 8.19
CA GLU A 25 5.90 38.06 9.54
C GLU A 25 5.21 39.42 9.56
N GLN A 26 5.63 40.36 8.70
CA GLN A 26 5.00 41.68 8.60
C GLN A 26 3.53 41.58 8.18
N ALA A 27 3.20 40.72 7.22
CA ALA A 27 1.82 40.52 6.78
C ALA A 27 0.93 39.96 7.90
N VAL A 28 1.44 39.01 8.70
CA VAL A 28 0.73 38.44 9.84
C VAL A 28 0.58 39.47 10.96
N GLN A 29 1.62 40.22 11.30
CA GLN A 29 1.55 41.28 12.31
C GLN A 29 0.53 42.35 11.94
N ALA A 30 0.45 42.75 10.67
CA ALA A 30 -0.55 43.70 10.18
C ALA A 30 -1.99 43.16 10.35
N HIS A 31 -2.20 41.85 10.17
CA HIS A 31 -3.50 41.21 10.42
C HIS A 31 -3.82 41.14 11.92
N LEU A 32 -2.86 40.74 12.76
CA LEU A 32 -3.03 40.64 14.22
C LEU A 32 -3.38 41.98 14.87
N ALA A 33 -2.90 43.09 14.31
CA ALA A 33 -3.26 44.43 14.78
C ALA A 33 -4.78 44.72 14.69
N GLY A 34 -5.50 44.04 13.79
CA GLY A 34 -6.94 44.26 13.56
C GLY A 34 -7.84 43.07 13.87
N CYS A 35 -7.31 41.90 14.24
CA CYS A 35 -8.07 40.68 14.48
C CYS A 35 -7.81 40.13 15.89
N GLU A 36 -8.85 40.11 16.73
CA GLU A 36 -8.76 39.56 18.08
C GLU A 36 -8.68 38.03 18.08
N ALA A 37 -9.45 37.36 17.23
CA ALA A 37 -9.45 35.90 17.13
C ALA A 37 -8.05 35.34 16.80
N CYS A 38 -7.39 35.91 15.80
CA CYS A 38 -6.02 35.48 15.45
C CYS A 38 -4.99 35.86 16.53
N ARG A 39 -5.21 36.91 17.32
CA ARG A 39 -4.34 37.23 18.49
C ARG A 39 -4.47 36.19 19.59
N ALA A 40 -5.70 35.81 19.93
CA ALA A 40 -5.95 34.76 20.93
C ALA A 40 -5.32 33.42 20.51
N GLU A 41 -5.40 33.07 19.22
CA GLU A 41 -4.73 31.88 18.70
C GLU A 41 -3.21 31.97 18.75
N ALA A 42 -2.62 33.13 18.41
CA ALA A 42 -1.18 33.34 18.50
C ALA A 42 -0.68 33.16 19.94
N GLU A 43 -1.45 33.66 20.92
CA GLU A 43 -1.19 33.49 22.34
C GLU A 43 -1.29 32.03 22.78
N LEU A 44 -2.34 31.32 22.35
CA LEU A 44 -2.50 29.89 22.62
C LEU A 44 -1.31 29.07 22.09
N ILE A 45 -0.90 29.33 20.84
CA ILE A 45 0.25 28.67 20.23
C ILE A 45 1.54 28.98 21.02
N ALA A 46 1.71 30.22 21.47
CA ALA A 46 2.86 30.62 22.28
C ALA A 46 2.87 29.88 23.63
N LEU A 47 1.72 29.71 24.27
CA LEU A 47 1.58 28.96 25.53
C LEU A 47 1.92 27.47 25.33
N LEU A 48 1.36 26.82 24.31
CA LEU A 48 1.63 25.41 24.01
C LEU A 48 3.12 25.15 23.79
N ARG A 49 3.83 26.09 23.13
CA ARG A 49 5.27 25.97 22.91
C ARG A 49 6.12 26.13 24.17
N ARG A 50 5.66 26.89 25.16
CA ARG A 50 6.35 27.02 26.45
C ARG A 50 6.25 25.74 27.27
N HIS A 51 5.25 24.90 27.01
CA HIS A 51 4.96 23.67 27.74
C HIS A 51 5.00 22.45 26.81
N PRO A 52 6.18 22.08 26.28
CA PRO A 52 6.29 20.91 25.43
C PRO A 52 5.95 19.64 26.23
N VAL A 53 5.19 18.74 25.59
CA VAL A 53 4.93 17.40 26.12
C VAL A 53 6.20 16.56 25.98
N ALA A 54 6.55 15.82 27.02
CA ALA A 54 7.67 14.89 26.98
C ALA A 54 7.43 13.81 25.91
N VAL A 55 8.39 13.63 25.01
CA VAL A 55 8.32 12.58 23.99
C VAL A 55 8.69 11.23 24.65
N PRO A 56 7.85 10.18 24.52
CA PRO A 56 8.18 8.85 25.04
C PRO A 56 9.48 8.30 24.44
N ASN A 57 10.28 7.63 25.26
CA ASN A 57 11.50 6.95 24.80
C ASN A 57 11.16 5.90 23.74
N GLY A 58 11.94 5.85 22.66
CA GLY A 58 11.75 4.89 21.56
C GLY A 58 10.63 5.22 20.58
N LEU A 59 9.92 6.35 20.73
CA LEU A 59 8.88 6.76 19.78
C LEU A 59 9.44 6.96 18.36
N GLU A 60 10.63 7.55 18.24
CA GLU A 60 11.28 7.78 16.95
C GLU A 60 11.52 6.46 16.20
N GLU A 61 12.07 5.46 16.88
CA GLU A 61 12.31 4.13 16.29
C GLU A 61 10.99 3.47 15.87
N GLN A 62 9.94 3.56 16.71
CA GLN A 62 8.62 3.04 16.39
C GLN A 62 8.03 3.69 15.13
N VAL A 63 8.15 5.02 15.01
CA VAL A 63 7.69 5.77 13.84
C VAL A 63 8.47 5.36 12.59
N LEU A 64 9.80 5.25 12.67
CA LEU A 64 10.63 4.84 11.54
C LEU A 64 10.31 3.41 11.08
N LEU A 65 10.13 2.48 12.03
CA LEU A 65 9.75 1.10 11.74
C LEU A 65 8.37 1.02 11.08
N ALA A 66 7.41 1.81 11.55
CA ALA A 66 6.07 1.88 10.97
C ALA A 66 6.08 2.52 9.58
N ALA A 67 6.83 3.61 9.39
CA ALA A 67 6.93 4.34 8.13
C ALA A 67 7.60 3.52 7.02
N ALA A 68 8.54 2.63 7.36
CA ALA A 68 9.22 1.76 6.40
C ALA A 68 8.25 0.85 5.62
N GLY A 69 7.10 0.48 6.23
CA GLY A 69 6.03 -0.25 5.57
C GLY A 69 6.40 -1.61 4.93
N PRO A 70 5.42 -2.38 4.46
CA PRO A 70 5.67 -3.64 3.74
C PRO A 70 6.21 -3.41 2.32
N ARG A 71 6.00 -2.21 1.73
CA ARG A 71 6.47 -1.88 0.38
C ARG A 71 7.98 -1.84 0.26
N GLN A 72 8.68 -1.26 1.25
CA GLN A 72 10.15 -1.19 1.24
C GLN A 72 10.77 -2.58 1.42
N ARG A 73 10.14 -3.45 2.24
CA ARG A 73 10.52 -4.87 2.40
C ARG A 73 10.27 -5.73 1.15
N ARG A 74 9.31 -5.35 0.30
CA ARG A 74 9.05 -6.02 -0.99
C ARG A 74 10.05 -5.57 -2.07
N ALA A 75 10.45 -4.31 -2.06
CA ALA A 75 11.47 -3.78 -2.96
C ALA A 75 12.87 -4.36 -2.68
N SER A 76 13.18 -4.71 -1.43
CA SER A 76 14.47 -5.33 -1.07
C SER A 76 14.53 -6.84 -1.36
N ARG A 77 13.41 -7.50 -1.66
CA ARG A 77 13.40 -8.84 -2.27
C ARG A 77 13.71 -8.66 -3.77
N GLY A 78 14.95 -8.25 -4.06
CA GLY A 78 15.46 -8.11 -5.43
C GLY A 78 15.34 -9.41 -6.22
N PHE A 79 15.61 -9.36 -7.53
CA PHE A 79 15.43 -10.45 -8.51
C PHE A 79 16.22 -11.75 -8.23
N LEU A 80 17.00 -11.81 -7.15
CA LEU A 80 17.84 -12.94 -6.77
C LEU A 80 17.08 -14.28 -6.62
N PRO A 81 15.92 -14.38 -5.94
CA PRO A 81 15.19 -15.64 -5.86
C PRO A 81 14.56 -16.03 -7.21
N GLN A 82 14.25 -15.06 -8.07
CA GLN A 82 13.80 -15.30 -9.45
C GLN A 82 14.93 -15.88 -10.31
N LEU A 83 16.14 -15.36 -10.19
CA LEU A 83 17.31 -15.89 -10.93
C LEU A 83 17.68 -17.31 -10.47
N VAL A 84 17.61 -17.60 -9.17
CA VAL A 84 17.85 -18.95 -8.64
C VAL A 84 16.79 -19.94 -9.13
N ALA A 85 15.51 -19.53 -9.18
CA ALA A 85 14.44 -20.37 -9.70
C ALA A 85 14.62 -20.70 -11.20
N VAL A 86 15.01 -19.70 -12.01
CA VAL A 86 15.27 -19.90 -13.44
C VAL A 86 16.47 -20.83 -13.66
N ALA A 87 17.56 -20.66 -12.92
CA ALA A 87 18.73 -21.53 -13.04
C ALA A 87 18.41 -23.00 -12.70
N ALA A 88 17.63 -23.23 -11.64
CA ALA A 88 17.20 -24.58 -11.27
C ALA A 88 16.32 -25.24 -12.35
N ALA A 89 15.41 -24.49 -12.96
CA ALA A 89 14.57 -24.98 -14.06
C ALA A 89 15.39 -25.35 -15.30
N VAL A 90 16.43 -24.57 -15.64
CA VAL A 90 17.33 -24.87 -16.76
C VAL A 90 18.16 -26.13 -16.49
N VAL A 91 18.66 -26.32 -15.27
CA VAL A 91 19.40 -27.55 -14.90
C VAL A 91 18.49 -28.78 -14.99
N LEU A 92 17.25 -28.71 -14.47
CA LEU A 92 16.30 -29.82 -14.53
C LEU A 92 15.88 -30.16 -15.96
N THR A 93 15.68 -29.16 -16.83
CA THR A 93 15.34 -29.41 -18.24
C THR A 93 16.51 -30.03 -19.01
N VAL A 94 17.73 -29.52 -18.83
CA VAL A 94 18.93 -30.12 -19.45
C VAL A 94 19.17 -31.55 -18.95
N LEU A 95 18.98 -31.80 -17.65
CA LEU A 95 19.13 -33.14 -17.08
C LEU A 95 18.03 -34.10 -17.56
N GLY A 96 16.77 -33.64 -17.62
CA GLY A 96 15.65 -34.41 -18.16
C GLY A 96 15.86 -34.79 -19.63
N ILE A 97 16.31 -33.85 -20.47
CA ILE A 97 16.63 -34.11 -21.88
C ILE A 97 17.76 -35.14 -22.02
N ARG A 98 18.77 -35.11 -21.13
CA ARG A 98 19.86 -36.09 -21.14
C ARG A 98 19.40 -37.49 -20.77
N LEU A 99 18.49 -37.63 -19.81
CA LEU A 99 17.94 -38.93 -19.41
C LEU A 99 17.05 -39.54 -20.50
N VAL A 100 16.21 -38.73 -21.17
CA VAL A 100 15.37 -39.20 -22.28
C VAL A 100 16.21 -39.66 -23.48
N ARG A 101 17.36 -39.05 -23.73
CA ARG A 101 18.25 -39.46 -24.84
C ARG A 101 19.10 -40.70 -24.56
N VAL A 102 19.30 -41.07 -23.30
CA VAL A 102 20.00 -42.33 -22.93
C VAL A 102 19.04 -43.52 -22.98
N ALA A 103 17.75 -43.28 -22.75
CA ALA A 103 16.69 -44.23 -22.99
C ALA A 103 16.33 -44.25 -24.49
N GLU A 104 17.15 -44.86 -25.33
CA GLU A 104 16.66 -45.24 -26.66
C GLU A 104 15.50 -46.23 -26.49
N PRO A 105 14.30 -45.93 -27.02
CA PRO A 105 13.17 -46.83 -26.93
C PRO A 105 13.33 -47.94 -27.97
N GLU A 106 13.44 -49.18 -27.49
CA GLU A 106 13.05 -50.36 -28.29
C GLU A 106 11.60 -50.15 -28.79
N PRO A 107 11.34 -50.20 -30.11
CA PRO A 107 10.00 -49.97 -30.62
C PRO A 107 9.11 -51.19 -30.36
N SER A 108 8.31 -51.15 -29.31
CA SER A 108 7.18 -52.07 -29.14
C SER A 108 5.89 -51.44 -29.71
N PRO A 109 5.16 -52.13 -30.61
CA PRO A 109 3.94 -51.60 -31.19
C PRO A 109 2.74 -52.06 -30.35
N VAL A 110 2.26 -51.24 -29.42
CA VAL A 110 0.87 -51.34 -28.98
C VAL A 110 0.33 -49.93 -28.74
N ALA A 111 -0.29 -49.40 -29.79
CA ALA A 111 -1.27 -48.33 -29.65
C ALA A 111 -2.43 -48.86 -28.80
N GLY A 112 -2.52 -48.41 -27.56
CA GLY A 112 -3.57 -48.74 -26.63
C GLY A 112 -4.11 -47.47 -25.99
N PHE A 113 -5.24 -47.01 -26.52
CA PHE A 113 -6.14 -46.05 -25.91
C PHE A 113 -6.33 -46.31 -24.40
N MET A 114 -6.10 -45.30 -23.56
CA MET A 114 -6.99 -45.00 -22.44
C MET A 114 -6.99 -43.48 -22.19
N ASP A 115 -8.08 -42.85 -22.60
CA ASP A 115 -8.58 -41.61 -22.03
C ASP A 115 -8.71 -41.75 -20.51
N THR A 116 -8.09 -40.83 -19.76
CA THR A 116 -8.53 -40.52 -18.40
C THR A 116 -8.66 -39.02 -18.25
N PRO A 117 -9.83 -38.50 -17.83
CA PRO A 117 -9.99 -37.08 -17.56
C PRO A 117 -9.15 -36.69 -16.35
N PHE A 118 -8.39 -35.61 -16.52
CA PHE A 118 -7.58 -34.95 -15.52
C PHE A 118 -8.38 -34.63 -14.25
N GLN A 119 -8.23 -35.44 -13.20
CA GLN A 119 -8.61 -35.04 -11.84
C GLN A 119 -7.42 -34.34 -11.19
N ALA A 120 -7.41 -33.00 -11.29
CA ALA A 120 -6.52 -32.18 -10.48
C ALA A 120 -6.96 -32.21 -9.01
N PHE A 121 -6.43 -33.15 -8.24
CA PHE A 121 -6.35 -33.00 -6.80
C PHE A 121 -5.06 -32.25 -6.46
N GLY A 122 -5.15 -30.91 -6.45
CA GLY A 122 -4.09 -30.00 -6.00
C GLY A 122 -4.69 -28.61 -5.71
N PRO A 123 -4.28 -27.90 -4.64
CA PRO A 123 -5.03 -26.76 -4.08
C PRO A 123 -5.08 -25.48 -4.93
N TRP A 124 -4.65 -25.52 -6.19
CA TRP A 124 -4.39 -24.35 -7.04
C TRP A 124 -4.72 -24.64 -8.52
N ALA A 125 -5.68 -25.53 -8.79
CA ALA A 125 -6.09 -25.89 -10.14
C ALA A 125 -7.44 -25.27 -10.49
N GLY A 126 -7.39 -24.08 -11.11
CA GLY A 126 -8.56 -23.42 -11.68
C GLY A 126 -8.33 -21.92 -11.75
N SER A 127 -8.09 -21.41 -12.96
CA SER A 127 -8.25 -20.00 -13.29
C SER A 127 -9.66 -19.55 -12.88
N GLY A 128 -9.73 -18.85 -11.75
CA GLY A 128 -10.97 -18.50 -11.07
C GLY A 128 -10.75 -18.51 -9.56
N ALA A 129 -9.69 -17.86 -9.10
CA ALA A 129 -9.37 -17.76 -7.67
C ALA A 129 -10.48 -16.96 -6.99
N PHE A 130 -11.47 -17.69 -6.45
CA PHE A 130 -12.53 -17.19 -5.62
C PHE A 130 -11.90 -16.68 -4.31
N THR A 131 -11.76 -15.37 -4.19
CA THR A 131 -11.42 -14.74 -2.91
C THR A 131 -12.65 -14.72 -2.00
N PRO A 132 -12.55 -15.09 -0.71
CA PRO A 132 -13.65 -14.89 0.22
C PRO A 132 -13.89 -13.38 0.34
N GLY A 133 -14.97 -12.88 -0.28
CA GLY A 133 -15.34 -11.47 -0.33
C GLY A 133 -15.54 -10.87 -1.74
N SER A 134 -15.21 -11.58 -2.82
CA SER A 134 -15.56 -11.12 -4.17
C SER A 134 -16.96 -11.61 -4.53
N VAL A 135 -17.96 -10.74 -4.40
CA VAL A 135 -19.27 -10.95 -5.03
C VAL A 135 -19.06 -10.75 -6.54
N VAL A 136 -19.30 -11.79 -7.33
CA VAL A 136 -19.27 -11.68 -8.79
C VAL A 136 -20.55 -10.98 -9.22
N LEU A 137 -20.46 -9.66 -9.41
CA LEU A 137 -21.59 -8.80 -9.80
C LEU A 137 -22.19 -9.16 -11.17
N GLU A 138 -21.48 -9.95 -11.98
CA GLU A 138 -21.91 -10.38 -13.32
C GLU A 138 -22.89 -11.56 -13.31
N GLU A 139 -23.07 -12.26 -12.17
CA GLU A 139 -24.02 -13.37 -12.03
C GLU A 139 -25.29 -13.00 -11.25
N LEU A 140 -25.40 -11.76 -10.75
CA LEU A 140 -26.59 -11.28 -10.07
C LEU A 140 -27.65 -10.83 -11.09
N THR A 141 -28.87 -11.32 -10.93
CA THR A 141 -30.02 -10.74 -11.65
C THR A 141 -30.24 -9.30 -11.17
N GLU A 142 -30.78 -8.46 -12.04
CA GLU A 142 -30.95 -7.00 -11.80
C GLU A 142 -31.68 -6.71 -10.46
N GLU A 143 -32.66 -7.55 -10.14
CA GLU A 143 -33.45 -7.51 -8.89
C GLU A 143 -32.60 -7.74 -7.63
N GLN A 144 -31.58 -8.60 -7.70
CA GLN A 144 -30.70 -8.88 -6.55
C GLN A 144 -29.64 -7.80 -6.36
N LEU A 145 -29.25 -7.12 -7.44
CA LEU A 145 -28.34 -5.97 -7.36
C LEU A 145 -29.02 -4.78 -6.66
N GLU A 146 -30.29 -4.52 -6.97
CA GLU A 146 -31.05 -3.45 -6.33
C GLU A 146 -31.24 -3.67 -4.83
N LEU A 147 -31.49 -4.92 -4.41
CA LEU A 147 -31.64 -5.27 -3.00
C LEU A 147 -30.37 -5.01 -2.20
N LEU A 148 -29.20 -5.34 -2.76
CA LEU A 148 -27.90 -5.11 -2.13
C LEU A 148 -27.55 -3.62 -2.02
N LEU A 149 -27.89 -2.82 -3.03
CA LEU A 149 -27.69 -1.38 -2.99
C LEU A 149 -28.55 -0.72 -1.91
N ALA A 150 -29.81 -1.15 -1.76
CA ALA A 150 -30.70 -0.64 -0.73
C ALA A 150 -30.23 -0.94 0.70
N GLU A 151 -29.60 -2.10 0.94
CA GLU A 151 -29.04 -2.47 2.24
C GLU A 151 -27.77 -1.66 2.59
N MET A 152 -26.99 -1.23 1.59
CA MET A 152 -25.80 -0.40 1.82
C MET A 152 -26.10 1.08 2.08
N GLU A 153 -27.25 1.58 1.59
CA GLU A 153 -27.66 2.99 1.77
C GLU A 153 -28.41 3.26 3.09
N SER A 154 -28.78 2.21 3.83
CA SER A 154 -29.38 2.30 5.18
C SER A 154 -28.36 2.23 6.31
#